data_AF-A0A2N1U6E3-F1
#
_entry.id   AF-A0A2N1U6E3-F1
#
_cell.length_a   1.000
_cell.length_b   1.000
_cell.length_c   1.000
_cell.angle_alpha   90.00
_cell.angle_beta   90.00
_cell.angle_gamma   90.00
#
_symmetry.space_group_name_H-M   'P 1'
#
loop_
_entity.id
_entity.type
_entity.pdbx_description
1 polymer ?
#
loop_
_entity_poly.entity_id
_entity_poly.type
_entity_poly.pdbx_seq_one_letter_code
_entity_poly.pdbx_strand_id
1 'polypeptide(L)'
;MKTDMLLFKTTRAVIKGEEYCREAGFDVNVIAVPKDISPECGMALAVPAGQGEEVVKMLAEKNIAAQVHSDPSASSGFDLLTTVEQGGCSAKLPAGLLIEAIKKLPKVTNPNLLVGLDTVDDAGVYRLTDEIALIETTDFFPPICSDPYEFGQIAATNAISDVFAMGGRVLTAMNLVMFPADGVPLEALGEILAGGQNKVIEAGGAIVGGHTIADYPPKYGLAVTGIVHPDRIIANNQATPGEVLILSKPLGTGVLVAGQRIGEAALADYRAAIDTMRQLNRLGAEIMQKYNVRAATDITGFGLLGHALNIANASCLQLRIEARKVPLLPGVHKLVVLGCIPGGAFRNLDYVGSSVEFAPDVPYELKMLLCDPQTSGGLLMCAKPEHTQAIIKDLRDAGYANAAAIGETAASPHPALAVY
;
A
#
# COMPACT_ATOMS: atom_id res chain seq x y z
N MET A 1 -6.25 2.66 -22.60
CA MET A 1 -5.70 3.56 -23.64
C MET A 1 -5.72 4.96 -23.07
N LYS A 2 -4.65 5.75 -23.26
CA LYS A 2 -4.63 7.16 -22.84
C LYS A 2 -5.76 7.91 -23.56
N THR A 3 -6.45 8.82 -22.88
CA THR A 3 -7.54 9.60 -23.47
C THR A 3 -7.36 11.09 -23.17
N ASP A 4 -7.54 11.95 -24.18
CA ASP A 4 -7.70 13.39 -23.96
C ASP A 4 -9.16 13.65 -23.54
N MET A 5 -9.37 14.57 -22.60
CA MET A 5 -10.71 14.96 -22.17
C MET A 5 -11.10 16.29 -22.80
N LEU A 6 -12.25 16.35 -23.45
CA LEU A 6 -12.80 17.57 -24.03
C LEU A 6 -13.87 18.15 -23.09
N LEU A 7 -13.59 19.34 -22.56
CA LEU A 7 -14.51 20.08 -21.70
C LEU A 7 -15.42 20.99 -22.53
N PHE A 8 -16.68 21.04 -22.11
CA PHE A 8 -17.74 21.81 -22.77
C PHE A 8 -18.41 22.75 -21.79
N LYS A 9 -19.05 23.80 -22.31
CA LYS A 9 -19.82 24.76 -21.47
C LYS A 9 -21.20 24.27 -21.10
N THR A 10 -21.77 23.33 -21.86
CA THR A 10 -23.14 22.84 -21.64
C THR A 10 -23.28 21.37 -22.04
N THR A 11 -24.19 20.67 -21.39
CA THR A 11 -24.59 19.29 -21.74
C THR A 11 -25.02 19.16 -23.20
N ARG A 12 -25.70 20.17 -23.74
CA ARG A 12 -26.13 20.18 -25.15
C ARG A 12 -24.95 20.19 -26.12
N ALA A 13 -23.84 20.84 -25.76
CA ALA A 13 -22.63 20.85 -26.56
C ALA A 13 -21.89 19.50 -26.49
N VAL A 14 -21.93 18.80 -25.36
CA VAL A 14 -21.39 17.43 -25.22
C VAL A 14 -22.12 16.47 -26.15
N ILE A 15 -23.46 16.46 -26.12
CA ILE A 15 -24.29 15.55 -26.93
C ILE A 15 -24.04 15.78 -28.43
N LYS A 16 -24.10 17.04 -28.87
CA LYS A 16 -23.82 17.38 -30.27
C LYS A 16 -22.37 17.08 -30.67
N GLY A 17 -21.43 17.30 -29.75
CA GLY A 17 -20.02 17.00 -29.97
C GLY A 17 -19.81 15.50 -30.18
N GLU A 18 -20.44 14.66 -29.35
CA GLU A 18 -20.40 13.20 -29.48
C GLU A 18 -20.90 12.75 -30.86
N GLU A 19 -22.05 13.26 -31.30
CA GLU A 19 -22.64 12.95 -32.61
C GLU A 19 -21.67 13.26 -33.75
N TYR A 20 -21.13 14.48 -33.81
CA TYR A 20 -20.19 14.87 -34.87
C TYR A 20 -18.87 14.09 -34.82
N CYS A 21 -18.36 13.79 -33.63
CA CYS A 21 -17.16 12.98 -33.48
C CYS A 21 -17.37 11.57 -34.05
N ARG A 22 -18.51 10.94 -33.77
CA ARG A 22 -18.84 9.61 -34.31
C ARG A 22 -19.06 9.63 -35.81
N GLU A 23 -19.73 10.65 -36.34
CA GLU A 23 -19.89 10.84 -37.79
C GLU A 23 -18.54 10.98 -38.52
N ALA A 24 -17.56 11.63 -37.87
CA ALA A 24 -16.20 11.78 -38.37
C ALA A 24 -15.30 10.56 -38.12
N GLY A 25 -15.79 9.52 -37.46
CA GLY A 25 -15.07 8.26 -37.22
C GLY A 25 -14.14 8.26 -35.99
N PHE A 26 -14.27 9.24 -35.09
CA PHE A 26 -13.52 9.26 -33.83
C PHE A 26 -14.16 8.32 -32.79
N ASP A 27 -13.32 7.58 -32.07
CA ASP A 27 -13.74 6.71 -30.96
C ASP A 27 -13.89 7.54 -29.67
N VAL A 28 -15.13 7.96 -29.37
CA VAL A 28 -15.41 8.88 -28.26
C VAL A 28 -16.40 8.32 -27.25
N ASN A 29 -16.17 8.62 -25.97
CA ASN A 29 -17.04 8.24 -24.86
C ASN A 29 -17.45 9.45 -24.04
N VAL A 30 -18.73 9.55 -23.68
CA VAL A 30 -19.21 10.56 -22.73
C VAL A 30 -18.83 10.12 -21.32
N ILE A 31 -18.13 10.98 -20.59
CA ILE A 31 -17.69 10.73 -19.22
C ILE A 31 -18.16 11.85 -18.29
N ALA A 32 -18.31 11.55 -17.00
CA ALA A 32 -18.48 12.57 -15.98
C ALA A 32 -17.16 13.32 -15.78
N VAL A 33 -17.21 14.65 -15.59
CA VAL A 33 -16.00 15.42 -15.30
C VAL A 33 -15.48 15.05 -13.90
N PRO A 34 -14.19 14.71 -13.74
CA PRO A 34 -13.57 14.48 -12.44
C PRO A 34 -13.79 15.63 -11.45
N LYS A 35 -13.89 15.30 -10.15
CA LYS A 35 -14.25 16.27 -9.09
C LYS A 35 -13.18 17.35 -8.86
N ASP A 36 -11.95 17.07 -9.26
CA ASP A 36 -10.77 17.92 -9.18
C ASP A 36 -10.68 18.96 -10.31
N ILE A 37 -11.54 18.85 -11.33
CA ILE A 37 -11.60 19.78 -12.45
C ILE A 37 -12.86 20.62 -12.25
N SER A 38 -12.72 21.95 -12.09
CA SER A 38 -13.84 22.87 -11.94
C SER A 38 -14.53 23.11 -13.29
N PRO A 39 -15.68 22.48 -13.61
CA PRO A 39 -16.21 22.54 -14.95
C PRO A 39 -17.45 23.43 -15.05
N GLU A 40 -17.64 24.06 -16.19
CA GLU A 40 -18.91 24.72 -16.51
C GLU A 40 -20.04 23.69 -16.78
N CYS A 41 -19.69 22.44 -17.12
CA CYS A 41 -20.59 21.31 -17.38
C CYS A 41 -20.08 20.03 -16.71
N GLY A 42 -20.93 19.28 -15.99
CA GLY A 42 -20.52 18.04 -15.32
C GLY A 42 -20.20 16.84 -16.24
N MET A 43 -20.23 17.03 -17.56
CA MET A 43 -19.93 15.99 -18.55
C MET A 43 -18.90 16.46 -19.58
N ALA A 44 -18.09 15.52 -20.07
CA ALA A 44 -17.03 15.70 -21.05
C ALA A 44 -17.00 14.57 -22.08
N LEU A 45 -16.24 14.73 -23.16
CA LEU A 45 -15.92 13.64 -24.08
C LEU A 45 -14.50 13.16 -23.84
N ALA A 46 -14.32 11.86 -23.61
CA ALA A 46 -13.02 11.21 -23.69
C ALA A 46 -12.77 10.81 -25.14
N VAL A 47 -11.61 11.23 -25.69
CA VAL A 47 -11.14 10.88 -27.04
C VAL A 47 -9.77 10.20 -26.93
N PRO A 48 -9.30 9.43 -27.92
CA PRO A 48 -8.00 8.78 -27.86
C PRO A 48 -6.88 9.84 -27.72
N ALA A 49 -5.89 9.56 -26.88
CA ALA A 49 -4.83 10.54 -26.60
C ALA A 49 -4.08 10.96 -27.87
N GLY A 50 -3.79 12.26 -27.97
CA GLY A 50 -3.14 12.87 -29.11
C GLY A 50 -4.11 13.31 -30.22
N GLN A 51 -5.41 13.04 -30.07
CA GLN A 51 -6.44 13.48 -31.01
C GLN A 51 -7.25 14.68 -30.50
N GLY A 52 -7.07 15.11 -29.24
CA GLY A 52 -7.87 16.17 -28.62
C GLY A 52 -7.90 17.47 -29.42
N GLU A 53 -6.74 17.97 -29.86
CA GLU A 53 -6.63 19.22 -30.63
C GLU A 53 -7.27 19.12 -32.02
N GLU A 54 -7.12 17.97 -32.68
CA GLU A 54 -7.75 17.71 -33.98
C GLU A 54 -9.28 17.70 -33.87
N VAL A 55 -9.79 17.02 -32.85
CA VAL A 55 -11.22 16.95 -32.57
C VAL A 55 -11.78 18.32 -32.21
N VAL A 56 -11.09 19.11 -31.38
CA VAL A 56 -11.51 20.48 -31.04
C VAL A 56 -11.57 21.38 -32.27
N LYS A 57 -10.60 21.28 -33.17
CA LYS A 57 -10.60 22.04 -34.42
C LYS A 57 -11.78 21.68 -35.31
N MET A 58 -12.07 20.39 -35.46
CA MET A 58 -13.24 19.90 -36.20
C MET A 58 -14.56 20.40 -35.59
N LEU A 59 -14.69 20.33 -34.27
CA LEU A 59 -15.88 20.81 -33.56
C LEU A 59 -16.06 22.33 -33.72
N ALA A 60 -14.97 23.10 -33.76
CA ALA A 60 -15.01 24.54 -34.00
C ALA A 60 -15.58 24.88 -35.39
N GLU A 61 -15.26 24.11 -36.44
CA GLU A 61 -15.85 24.26 -37.77
C GLU A 61 -17.38 24.01 -37.79
N LYS A 62 -17.88 23.25 -36.81
CA LYS A 62 -19.31 23.00 -36.59
C LYS A 62 -19.97 23.96 -35.59
N ASN A 63 -19.28 25.04 -35.21
CA ASN A 63 -19.71 26.00 -34.18
C ASN A 63 -19.93 25.38 -32.79
N ILE A 64 -19.15 24.35 -32.43
CA ILE A 64 -19.11 23.78 -31.09
C ILE A 64 -17.78 24.13 -30.43
N ALA A 65 -17.85 24.92 -29.37
CA ALA A 65 -16.68 25.23 -28.56
C ALA A 65 -16.40 24.11 -27.55
N ALA A 66 -15.21 23.55 -27.62
CA ALA A 66 -14.67 22.60 -26.66
C ALA A 66 -13.23 23.02 -26.31
N GLN A 67 -12.77 22.64 -25.12
CA GLN A 67 -11.39 22.85 -24.70
C GLN A 67 -10.76 21.51 -24.40
N VAL A 68 -9.57 21.27 -24.93
CA VAL A 68 -8.77 20.11 -24.53
C VAL A 68 -8.33 20.34 -23.10
N HIS A 69 -8.78 19.47 -22.21
CA HIS A 69 -8.21 19.25 -20.91
C HIS A 69 -7.39 17.98 -21.00
N SER A 70 -6.13 18.14 -21.38
CA SER A 70 -5.13 17.12 -21.17
C SER A 70 -5.02 16.97 -19.66
N ASP A 71 -5.40 15.81 -19.13
CA ASP A 71 -5.17 15.48 -17.74
C ASP A 71 -3.69 15.77 -17.42
N PRO A 72 -3.36 16.69 -16.49
CA PRO A 72 -1.98 16.93 -16.09
C PRO A 72 -1.32 15.66 -15.52
N SER A 73 -2.11 14.70 -15.05
CA SER A 73 -1.64 13.39 -14.59
C SER A 73 -1.40 12.39 -15.72
N ALA A 74 -1.84 12.67 -16.95
CA ALA A 74 -1.42 11.96 -18.14
C ALA A 74 -0.11 12.55 -18.70
N SER A 75 0.89 12.74 -17.83
CA SER A 75 2.24 13.04 -18.32
C SER A 75 2.69 11.88 -19.22
N SER A 76 3.38 12.20 -20.31
CA SER A 76 4.33 11.28 -20.94
C SER A 76 5.52 11.09 -20.00
N GLY A 77 5.25 10.62 -18.78
CA GLY A 77 6.21 10.46 -17.70
C GLY A 77 7.17 9.33 -18.01
N PHE A 78 8.38 9.47 -17.49
CA PHE A 78 9.38 8.42 -17.54
C PHE A 78 8.87 7.17 -16.81
N ASP A 79 8.93 6.00 -17.47
CA ASP A 79 8.54 4.73 -16.86
C ASP A 79 9.62 4.25 -15.89
N LEU A 80 9.35 4.39 -14.59
CA LEU A 80 10.29 4.00 -13.54
C LEU A 80 10.61 2.52 -13.52
N LEU A 81 9.74 1.63 -14.03
CA LEU A 81 10.01 0.19 -14.05
C LEU A 81 11.16 -0.16 -14.99
N THR A 82 11.50 0.71 -15.95
CA THR A 82 12.68 0.54 -16.81
C THR A 82 14.00 0.61 -16.03
N THR A 83 13.98 1.12 -14.79
CA THR A 83 15.18 1.26 -13.96
C THR A 83 15.46 0.05 -13.07
N VAL A 84 14.51 -0.88 -12.93
CA VAL A 84 14.55 -1.90 -11.86
C VAL A 84 14.07 -3.28 -12.30
N GLU A 85 14.82 -4.32 -11.92
CA GLU A 85 14.37 -5.72 -12.06
C GLU A 85 13.46 -6.17 -10.91
N GLN A 86 13.65 -5.61 -9.71
CA GLN A 86 12.83 -5.85 -8.50
C GLN A 86 12.47 -4.50 -7.85
N GLY A 87 11.26 -4.39 -7.30
CA GLY A 87 10.70 -3.13 -6.80
C GLY A 87 9.95 -3.28 -5.48
N GLY A 88 9.65 -2.16 -4.82
CA GLY A 88 8.88 -2.14 -3.57
C GLY A 88 9.56 -2.90 -2.42
N CYS A 89 8.76 -3.45 -1.50
CA CYS A 89 9.27 -4.17 -0.34
C CYS A 89 10.00 -5.48 -0.68
N SER A 90 9.95 -5.95 -1.93
CA SER A 90 10.70 -7.14 -2.35
C SER A 90 12.22 -6.93 -2.38
N ALA A 91 12.67 -5.67 -2.36
CA ALA A 91 14.08 -5.27 -2.30
C ALA A 91 14.70 -5.36 -0.89
N LYS A 92 13.93 -5.70 0.15
CA LYS A 92 14.43 -5.84 1.52
C LYS A 92 15.46 -6.98 1.61
N LEU A 93 16.47 -6.79 2.45
CA LEU A 93 17.37 -7.88 2.84
C LEU A 93 16.56 -9.01 3.50
N PRO A 94 16.94 -10.29 3.30
CA PRO A 94 16.34 -11.40 4.03
C PRO A 94 16.39 -11.17 5.55
N ALA A 95 15.27 -11.41 6.24
CA ALA A 95 15.12 -11.13 7.67
C ALA A 95 16.23 -11.76 8.52
N GLY A 96 16.62 -13.00 8.22
CA GLY A 96 17.70 -13.70 8.93
C GLY A 96 19.04 -12.95 8.90
N LEU A 97 19.42 -12.40 7.75
CA LEU A 97 20.68 -11.64 7.60
C LEU A 97 20.65 -10.33 8.38
N LEU A 98 19.51 -9.64 8.38
CA LEU A 98 19.35 -8.40 9.15
C LEU A 98 19.45 -8.68 10.65
N ILE A 99 18.78 -9.71 11.14
CA ILE A 99 18.84 -10.15 12.55
C ILE A 99 20.30 -10.46 12.94
N GLU A 100 21.05 -11.19 12.10
CA GLU A 100 22.46 -11.48 12.36
C GLU A 100 23.33 -10.22 12.42
N ALA A 101 23.08 -9.23 11.56
CA ALA A 101 23.82 -7.98 11.53
C ALA A 101 23.59 -7.15 12.80
N ILE A 102 22.35 -7.04 13.27
CA ILE A 102 22.00 -6.20 14.43
C ILE A 102 22.24 -6.88 15.78
N LYS A 103 22.26 -8.22 15.84
CA LYS A 103 22.42 -8.99 17.10
C LYS A 103 23.70 -8.66 17.88
N LYS A 104 24.71 -8.10 17.21
CA LYS A 104 26.00 -7.72 17.81
C LYS A 104 26.00 -6.31 18.42
N LEU A 105 24.97 -5.52 18.18
CA LEU A 105 24.86 -4.16 18.72
C LEU A 105 24.53 -4.22 20.22
N PRO A 106 25.07 -3.28 21.03
CA PRO A 106 24.72 -3.21 22.44
C PRO A 106 23.25 -2.84 22.60
N LYS A 107 22.57 -3.52 23.54
CA LYS A 107 21.20 -3.15 23.89
C LYS A 107 21.18 -1.80 24.58
N VAL A 108 20.34 -0.90 24.09
CA VAL A 108 20.08 0.40 24.73
C VAL A 108 18.99 0.20 25.78
N THR A 109 19.32 0.43 27.05
CA THR A 109 18.33 0.43 28.14
C THR A 109 17.98 1.87 28.51
N ASN A 110 16.76 2.30 28.17
CA ASN A 110 16.25 3.60 28.56
C ASN A 110 14.79 3.44 29.01
N PRO A 111 14.40 3.90 30.22
CA PRO A 111 13.03 3.75 30.71
C PRO A 111 11.98 4.52 29.89
N ASN A 112 12.40 5.44 29.03
CA ASN A 112 11.51 6.14 28.10
C ASN A 112 11.39 5.43 26.74
N LEU A 113 12.23 4.43 26.44
CA LEU A 113 12.07 3.62 25.24
C LEU A 113 10.99 2.55 25.54
N LEU A 114 9.75 2.83 25.13
CA LEU A 114 8.58 1.99 25.39
C LEU A 114 8.51 0.78 24.45
N VAL A 115 8.90 0.99 23.19
CA VAL A 115 9.05 -0.06 22.18
C VAL A 115 10.41 0.14 21.52
N GLY A 116 11.26 -0.89 21.62
CA GLY A 116 12.61 -0.89 21.10
C GLY A 116 12.84 -2.03 20.11
N LEU A 117 14.10 -2.46 19.98
CA LEU A 117 14.50 -3.48 19.00
C LEU A 117 14.23 -4.93 19.44
N ASP A 118 13.71 -5.14 20.66
CA ASP A 118 13.62 -6.47 21.27
C ASP A 118 12.56 -7.39 20.64
N THR A 119 11.45 -6.82 20.14
CA THR A 119 10.31 -7.60 19.62
C THR A 119 10.13 -7.50 18.11
N VAL A 120 11.02 -6.82 17.38
CA VAL A 120 10.88 -6.58 15.93
C VAL A 120 9.51 -5.96 15.62
N ASP A 121 9.16 -4.92 16.37
CA ASP A 121 7.91 -4.16 16.17
C ASP A 121 8.04 -3.20 14.97
N ASP A 122 6.92 -2.63 14.54
CA ASP A 122 6.87 -1.84 13.30
C ASP A 122 7.59 -0.49 13.41
N ALA A 123 7.66 0.08 14.62
CA ALA A 123 8.33 1.36 14.87
C ALA A 123 8.92 1.47 16.28
N GLY A 124 9.90 2.37 16.44
CA GLY A 124 10.41 2.74 17.75
C GLY A 124 9.45 3.68 18.46
N VAL A 125 9.21 3.47 19.77
CA VAL A 125 8.34 4.33 20.58
C VAL A 125 9.09 4.91 21.77
N TYR A 126 9.15 6.23 21.84
CA TYR A 126 9.88 6.97 22.88
C TYR A 126 8.95 7.92 23.66
N ARG A 127 8.81 7.71 24.96
CA ARG A 127 8.01 8.56 25.85
C ARG A 127 8.66 9.93 26.03
N LEU A 128 7.91 11.00 25.74
CA LEU A 128 8.30 12.38 26.04
C LEU A 128 7.71 12.86 27.36
N THR A 129 6.44 12.54 27.59
CA THR A 129 5.66 12.90 28.78
C THR A 129 4.71 11.75 29.13
N ASP A 130 3.97 11.87 30.22
CA ASP A 130 2.96 10.88 30.60
C ASP A 130 1.81 10.77 29.59
N GLU A 131 1.59 11.80 28.76
CA GLU A 131 0.50 11.85 27.79
C GLU A 131 0.96 11.68 26.33
N ILE A 132 2.26 11.79 26.06
CA ILE A 132 2.82 11.82 24.70
C ILE A 132 4.03 10.90 24.60
N ALA A 133 3.94 9.93 23.69
CA ALA A 133 5.08 9.19 23.15
C ALA A 133 5.24 9.50 21.65
N LEU A 134 6.50 9.64 21.21
CA LEU A 134 6.89 9.69 19.81
C LEU A 134 6.88 8.28 19.23
N ILE A 135 6.42 8.18 17.99
CA ILE A 135 6.63 7.01 17.14
C ILE A 135 7.60 7.43 16.04
N GLU A 136 8.67 6.69 15.86
CA GLU A 136 9.68 6.94 14.82
C GLU A 136 9.83 5.69 13.94
N THR A 137 9.64 5.89 12.64
CA THR A 137 9.87 4.85 11.64
C THR A 137 10.55 5.43 10.40
N THR A 138 11.15 4.57 9.59
CA THR A 138 11.67 4.90 8.28
C THR A 138 11.49 3.72 7.33
N ASP A 139 10.98 3.98 6.13
CA ASP A 139 10.96 2.97 5.06
C ASP A 139 11.13 3.66 3.70
N PHE A 140 11.91 3.04 2.81
CA PHE A 140 12.16 3.52 1.46
C PHE A 140 12.57 2.36 0.56
N PHE A 141 12.23 2.44 -0.73
CA PHE A 141 12.48 1.34 -1.66
C PHE A 141 12.56 1.81 -3.13
N PRO A 142 13.08 0.97 -4.04
CA PRO A 142 13.03 1.22 -5.48
C PRO A 142 11.60 1.16 -6.06
N PRO A 143 11.35 1.77 -7.23
CA PRO A 143 10.05 1.82 -7.89
C PRO A 143 9.30 0.48 -7.96
N ILE A 144 8.01 0.51 -7.60
CA ILE A 144 7.10 -0.65 -7.67
C ILE A 144 6.10 -0.55 -8.84
N CYS A 145 5.91 0.65 -9.38
CA CYS A 145 5.05 0.95 -10.52
C CYS A 145 5.75 1.90 -11.47
N SER A 146 5.20 2.03 -12.69
CA SER A 146 5.77 2.85 -13.76
C SER A 146 5.60 4.34 -13.50
N ASP A 147 4.42 4.74 -13.02
CA ASP A 147 4.07 6.13 -12.79
C ASP A 147 4.82 6.73 -11.58
N PRO A 148 5.57 7.83 -11.77
CA PRO A 148 6.34 8.43 -10.68
C PRO A 148 5.49 9.01 -9.54
N TYR A 149 4.35 9.62 -9.85
CA TYR A 149 3.45 10.19 -8.84
C TYR A 149 2.83 9.09 -7.98
N GLU A 150 2.33 8.02 -8.60
CA GLU A 150 1.80 6.86 -7.89
C GLU A 150 2.87 6.14 -7.08
N PHE A 151 4.10 6.04 -7.60
CA PHE A 151 5.21 5.49 -6.84
C PHE A 151 5.48 6.32 -5.58
N GLY A 152 5.52 7.65 -5.71
CA GLY A 152 5.62 8.57 -4.59
C GLY A 152 4.54 8.34 -3.54
N GLN A 153 3.29 8.17 -3.98
CA GLN A 153 2.17 7.88 -3.10
C GLN A 153 2.30 6.54 -2.38
N ILE A 154 2.69 5.47 -3.09
CA ILE A 154 2.83 4.13 -2.50
C ILE A 154 3.97 4.11 -1.48
N ALA A 155 5.12 4.70 -1.82
CA ALA A 155 6.27 4.77 -0.92
C ALA A 155 5.96 5.54 0.36
N ALA A 156 5.29 6.69 0.24
CA ALA A 156 4.85 7.46 1.40
C ALA A 156 3.80 6.70 2.24
N THR A 157 2.82 6.07 1.58
CA THR A 157 1.77 5.27 2.27
C THR A 157 2.41 4.14 3.08
N ASN A 158 3.39 3.44 2.50
CA ASN A 158 4.11 2.37 3.18
C ASN A 158 4.89 2.90 4.39
N ALA A 159 5.71 3.95 4.21
CA ALA A 159 6.51 4.51 5.31
C ALA A 159 5.67 5.10 6.45
N ILE A 160 4.46 5.57 6.14
CA ILE A 160 3.50 6.05 7.14
C ILE A 160 2.80 4.89 7.89
N SER A 161 2.72 3.71 7.27
CA SER A 161 1.90 2.59 7.73
C SER A 161 2.28 2.12 9.14
N ASP A 162 3.58 2.07 9.47
CA ASP A 162 4.04 1.65 10.80
C ASP A 162 3.51 2.57 11.91
N VAL A 163 3.39 3.89 11.65
CA VAL A 163 2.78 4.81 12.64
C VAL A 163 1.33 4.42 12.92
N PHE A 164 0.59 4.01 11.90
CA PHE A 164 -0.79 3.56 12.04
C PHE A 164 -0.87 2.16 12.66
N ALA A 165 0.07 1.26 12.37
CA ALA A 165 0.17 -0.06 13.02
C ALA A 165 0.34 0.08 14.54
N MET A 166 1.14 1.07 14.98
CA MET A 166 1.30 1.41 16.40
C MET A 166 0.09 2.15 17.03
N GLY A 167 -0.97 2.38 16.26
CA GLY A 167 -2.16 3.13 16.69
C GLY A 167 -1.94 4.64 16.80
N GLY A 168 -0.87 5.17 16.22
CA GLY A 168 -0.49 6.57 16.30
C GLY A 168 -1.15 7.46 15.26
N ARG A 169 -0.92 8.77 15.42
CA ARG A 169 -1.21 9.79 14.41
C ARG A 169 0.09 10.35 13.84
N VAL A 170 0.13 10.58 12.53
CA VAL A 170 1.28 11.22 11.87
C VAL A 170 1.37 12.69 12.27
N LEU A 171 2.59 13.19 12.48
CA LEU A 171 2.86 14.60 12.75
C LEU A 171 3.70 15.21 11.63
N THR A 172 4.87 14.63 11.35
CA THR A 172 5.81 15.12 10.35
C THR A 172 6.46 13.98 9.58
N ALA A 173 6.97 14.28 8.39
CA ALA A 173 7.82 13.37 7.64
C ALA A 173 8.99 14.11 6.95
N MET A 174 10.08 13.41 6.72
CA MET A 174 11.24 13.88 5.96
C MET A 174 11.48 12.98 4.76
N ASN A 175 11.72 13.58 3.58
CA ASN A 175 11.99 12.84 2.35
C ASN A 175 13.35 12.13 2.43
N LEU A 176 13.37 10.85 2.05
CA LEU A 176 14.58 10.09 1.78
C LEU A 176 14.64 9.80 0.28
N VAL A 177 15.56 10.46 -0.42
CA VAL A 177 15.63 10.41 -1.88
C VAL A 177 17.00 9.93 -2.32
N MET A 178 17.03 8.88 -3.11
CA MET A 178 18.20 8.48 -3.88
C MET A 178 17.78 8.52 -5.35
N PHE A 179 18.35 9.44 -6.13
CA PHE A 179 17.87 9.69 -7.50
C PHE A 179 19.05 9.86 -8.47
N PRO A 180 19.00 9.28 -9.68
CA PRO A 180 20.12 9.36 -10.63
C PRO A 180 20.43 10.81 -11.03
N ALA A 181 21.71 11.14 -11.17
CA ALA A 181 22.12 12.46 -11.67
C ALA A 181 21.89 12.60 -13.20
N ASP A 182 21.80 11.47 -13.90
CA ASP A 182 21.59 11.35 -15.34
C ASP A 182 20.67 10.16 -15.67
N GLY A 183 20.15 10.11 -16.89
CA GLY A 183 19.33 8.99 -17.40
C GLY A 183 17.86 8.98 -16.96
N VAL A 184 17.49 9.68 -15.89
CA VAL A 184 16.09 9.86 -15.45
C VAL A 184 15.74 11.35 -15.42
N PRO A 185 14.66 11.79 -16.08
CA PRO A 185 14.24 13.20 -16.08
C PRO A 185 13.92 13.73 -14.68
N LEU A 186 14.31 14.98 -14.39
CA LEU A 186 14.08 15.61 -13.09
C LEU A 186 12.59 15.80 -12.79
N GLU A 187 11.76 15.88 -13.82
CA GLU A 187 10.30 15.91 -13.74
C GLU A 187 9.76 14.68 -13.02
N ALA A 188 10.36 13.49 -13.24
CA ALA A 188 9.97 12.28 -12.53
C ALA A 188 10.24 12.39 -11.03
N LEU A 189 11.35 13.03 -10.61
CA LEU A 189 11.59 13.32 -9.19
C LEU A 189 10.54 14.29 -8.64
N GLY A 190 10.18 15.33 -9.39
CA GLY A 190 9.11 16.27 -9.01
C GLY A 190 7.79 15.56 -8.73
N GLU A 191 7.39 14.65 -9.62
CA GLU A 191 6.17 13.85 -9.47
C GLU A 191 6.22 12.87 -8.28
N ILE A 192 7.36 12.19 -8.06
CA ILE A 192 7.55 11.33 -6.88
C ILE A 192 7.35 12.13 -5.58
N LEU A 193 7.99 13.30 -5.49
CA LEU A 193 7.88 14.17 -4.32
C LEU A 193 6.46 14.71 -4.15
N ALA A 194 5.78 15.09 -5.24
CA ALA A 194 4.40 15.55 -5.21
C ALA A 194 3.45 14.46 -4.71
N GLY A 195 3.60 13.22 -5.20
CA GLY A 195 2.83 12.07 -4.74
C GLY A 195 3.04 11.81 -3.26
N GLY A 196 4.29 11.75 -2.81
CA GLY A 196 4.62 11.52 -1.40
C GLY A 196 4.08 12.63 -0.48
N GLN A 197 4.22 13.89 -0.87
CA GLN A 197 3.69 15.03 -0.12
C GLN A 197 2.16 14.99 -0.03
N ASN A 198 1.46 14.63 -1.10
CA ASN A 198 0.01 14.49 -1.10
C ASN A 198 -0.46 13.46 -0.06
N LYS A 199 0.23 12.32 0.06
CA LYS A 199 -0.12 11.28 1.04
C LYS A 199 0.19 11.67 2.48
N VAL A 200 1.26 12.43 2.72
CA VAL A 200 1.54 12.97 4.06
C VAL A 200 0.46 13.97 4.48
N ILE A 201 -0.02 14.82 3.57
CA ILE A 201 -1.14 15.74 3.81
C ILE A 201 -2.43 14.96 4.10
N GLU A 202 -2.74 13.94 3.29
CA GLU A 202 -3.90 13.06 3.49
C GLU A 202 -3.85 12.34 4.86
N ALA A 203 -2.66 11.98 5.33
CA ALA A 203 -2.43 11.37 6.64
C ALA A 203 -2.55 12.36 7.82
N GLY A 204 -2.66 13.67 7.54
CA GLY A 204 -2.76 14.74 8.54
C GLY A 204 -1.40 15.25 9.05
N GLY A 205 -0.30 14.93 8.37
CA GLY A 205 1.04 15.38 8.71
C GLY A 205 1.58 16.47 7.78
N ALA A 206 2.84 16.85 7.99
CA ALA A 206 3.57 17.79 7.14
C ALA A 206 4.95 17.27 6.74
N ILE A 207 5.36 17.49 5.49
CA ILE A 207 6.75 17.34 5.08
C ILE A 207 7.56 18.50 5.65
N VAL A 208 8.62 18.22 6.41
CA VAL A 208 9.45 19.24 7.09
C VAL A 208 10.87 19.33 6.57
N GLY A 209 11.21 18.54 5.55
CA GLY A 209 12.54 18.53 4.94
C GLY A 209 12.85 17.18 4.32
N GLY A 210 14.14 16.88 4.22
CA GLY A 210 14.62 15.62 3.69
C GLY A 210 16.09 15.67 3.29
N HIS A 211 16.54 14.57 2.69
CA HIS A 211 17.88 14.45 2.13
C HIS A 211 17.83 13.77 0.76
N THR A 212 18.65 14.25 -0.17
CA THR A 212 18.76 13.72 -1.53
C THR A 212 20.21 13.42 -1.85
N ILE A 213 20.47 12.21 -2.35
CA ILE A 213 21.77 11.81 -2.88
C ILE A 213 21.63 11.29 -4.32
N ALA A 214 22.71 11.38 -5.08
CA ALA A 214 22.80 10.75 -6.39
C ALA A 214 23.00 9.23 -6.25
N ASP A 215 22.14 8.43 -6.86
CA ASP A 215 22.24 6.95 -6.86
C ASP A 215 21.39 6.32 -7.98
N TYR A 216 21.70 5.10 -8.38
CA TYR A 216 20.91 4.32 -9.34
C TYR A 216 20.66 2.89 -8.82
N PRO A 217 19.43 2.35 -8.91
CA PRO A 217 18.20 2.95 -9.42
C PRO A 217 17.58 3.98 -8.45
N PRO A 218 16.57 4.78 -8.89
CA PRO A 218 15.81 5.65 -8.00
C PRO A 218 15.29 4.89 -6.77
N LYS A 219 15.29 5.53 -5.59
CA LYS A 219 14.67 5.04 -4.36
C LYS A 219 14.03 6.21 -3.64
N TYR A 220 12.84 5.99 -3.11
CA TYR A 220 12.09 7.00 -2.40
C TYR A 220 11.38 6.40 -1.20
N GLY A 221 11.22 7.22 -0.17
CA GLY A 221 10.46 6.92 1.03
C GLY A 221 10.59 8.04 2.04
N LEU A 222 10.20 7.76 3.28
CA LEU A 222 10.10 8.77 4.32
C LEU A 222 10.70 8.27 5.63
N ALA A 223 11.31 9.19 6.38
CA ALA A 223 11.40 9.08 7.83
C ALA A 223 10.16 9.77 8.42
N VAL A 224 9.36 9.05 9.20
CA VAL A 224 8.06 9.52 9.69
C VAL A 224 8.07 9.62 11.21
N THR A 225 7.59 10.75 11.71
CA THR A 225 7.36 10.99 13.13
C THR A 225 5.85 11.03 13.38
N GLY A 226 5.38 10.11 14.21
CA GLY A 226 4.03 10.10 14.75
C GLY A 226 4.02 10.34 16.26
N ILE A 227 2.82 10.44 16.81
CA ILE A 227 2.63 10.41 18.26
C ILE A 227 1.46 9.52 18.66
N VAL A 228 1.52 9.02 19.89
CA VAL A 228 0.48 8.24 20.54
C VAL A 228 0.50 8.50 22.05
N HIS A 229 -0.63 8.28 22.73
CA HIS A 229 -0.62 8.26 24.19
C HIS A 229 0.09 6.99 24.69
N PRO A 230 0.99 7.05 25.69
CA PRO A 230 1.74 5.88 26.17
C PRO A 230 0.85 4.66 26.50
N ASP A 231 -0.31 4.87 27.12
CA ASP A 231 -1.27 3.78 27.45
C ASP A 231 -2.11 3.26 26.27
N ARG A 232 -1.92 3.82 25.07
CA ARG A 232 -2.68 3.47 23.85
C ARG A 232 -1.80 2.99 22.71
N ILE A 233 -0.55 2.66 23.01
CA ILE A 233 0.33 1.98 22.05
C ILE A 233 -0.30 0.64 21.71
N ILE A 234 -0.37 0.35 20.41
CA ILE A 234 -0.68 -0.96 19.88
C ILE A 234 0.66 -1.55 19.50
N ALA A 235 1.02 -2.69 20.07
CA ALA A 235 2.33 -3.31 19.89
C ALA A 235 2.16 -4.77 19.49
N ASN A 236 3.15 -5.35 18.83
CA ASN A 236 3.04 -6.74 18.36
C ASN A 236 3.02 -7.80 19.47
N ASN A 237 3.25 -7.40 20.74
CA ASN A 237 3.46 -8.30 21.87
C ASN A 237 2.28 -8.40 22.86
N GLN A 238 1.18 -7.69 22.65
CA GLN A 238 0.05 -7.67 23.60
C GLN A 238 -1.16 -8.54 23.19
N ALA A 239 -0.99 -9.47 22.25
CA ALA A 239 -2.05 -10.40 21.90
C ALA A 239 -2.32 -11.37 23.05
N THR A 240 -3.56 -11.82 23.18
CA THR A 240 -3.98 -12.81 24.20
C THR A 240 -4.67 -14.01 23.55
N PRO A 241 -4.68 -15.20 24.17
CA PRO A 241 -5.36 -16.37 23.60
C PRO A 241 -6.86 -16.14 23.36
N GLY A 242 -7.37 -16.62 22.23
CA GLY A 242 -8.79 -16.56 21.87
C GLY A 242 -9.20 -15.25 21.17
N GLU A 243 -8.25 -14.39 20.82
CA GLU A 243 -8.52 -13.22 19.97
C GLU A 243 -8.67 -13.63 18.50
N VAL A 244 -9.52 -12.93 17.77
CA VAL A 244 -9.75 -13.13 16.34
C VAL A 244 -8.75 -12.30 15.54
N LEU A 245 -8.15 -12.93 14.54
CA LEU A 245 -7.28 -12.27 13.57
C LEU A 245 -8.12 -11.60 12.48
N ILE A 246 -8.01 -10.29 12.34
CA ILE A 246 -8.70 -9.50 11.31
C ILE A 246 -7.68 -8.90 10.36
N LEU A 247 -7.81 -9.18 9.07
CA LEU A 247 -7.00 -8.57 8.02
C LEU A 247 -7.82 -7.47 7.32
N SER A 248 -7.26 -6.26 7.22
CA SER A 248 -7.98 -5.09 6.69
C SER A 248 -7.87 -4.91 5.17
N LYS A 249 -6.77 -5.35 4.53
CA LYS A 249 -6.61 -5.30 3.07
C LYS A 249 -6.37 -6.69 2.49
N PRO A 250 -6.79 -6.94 1.23
CA PRO A 250 -6.55 -8.22 0.57
C PRO A 250 -5.06 -8.44 0.26
N LEU A 251 -4.64 -9.69 0.14
CA LEU A 251 -3.28 -10.06 -0.29
C LEU A 251 -3.16 -10.17 -1.82
N GLY A 252 -1.92 -10.15 -2.32
CA GLY A 252 -1.57 -10.50 -3.69
C GLY A 252 -0.95 -9.37 -4.51
N THR A 253 -0.55 -8.27 -3.85
CA THR A 253 0.09 -7.13 -4.55
C THR A 253 1.41 -7.55 -5.21
N GLY A 254 2.21 -8.40 -4.56
CA GLY A 254 3.49 -8.88 -5.11
C GLY A 254 3.29 -9.75 -6.34
N VAL A 255 2.33 -10.67 -6.28
CA VAL A 255 1.92 -11.50 -7.44
C VAL A 255 1.41 -10.65 -8.60
N LEU A 256 0.56 -9.65 -8.35
CA LEU A 256 0.02 -8.79 -9.42
C LEU A 256 1.09 -7.91 -10.06
N VAL A 257 2.02 -7.37 -9.28
CA VAL A 257 3.17 -6.64 -9.82
C VAL A 257 4.08 -7.56 -10.64
N ALA A 258 4.35 -8.78 -10.16
CA ALA A 258 5.13 -9.77 -10.91
C ALA A 258 4.45 -10.15 -12.23
N GLY A 259 3.15 -10.42 -12.19
CA GLY A 259 2.34 -10.72 -13.39
C GLY A 259 2.31 -9.55 -14.37
N GLN A 260 2.22 -8.31 -13.88
CA GLN A 260 2.25 -7.11 -14.74
C GLN A 260 3.59 -6.96 -15.46
N ARG A 261 4.71 -7.23 -14.79
CA ARG A 261 6.05 -7.13 -15.37
C ARG A 261 6.26 -8.07 -16.56
N ILE A 262 5.58 -9.22 -16.56
CA ILE A 262 5.66 -10.20 -17.66
C ILE A 262 4.46 -10.12 -18.61
N GLY A 263 3.56 -9.16 -18.43
CA GLY A 263 2.40 -8.94 -19.31
C GLY A 263 1.23 -9.92 -19.12
N GLU A 264 1.20 -10.66 -18.01
CA GLU A 264 0.16 -11.68 -17.73
C GLU A 264 -0.98 -11.15 -16.84
N ALA A 265 -0.74 -10.08 -16.06
CA ALA A 265 -1.78 -9.48 -15.25
C ALA A 265 -2.79 -8.70 -16.11
N ALA A 266 -4.08 -8.86 -15.82
CA ALA A 266 -5.08 -7.98 -16.38
C ALA A 266 -4.91 -6.57 -15.82
N LEU A 267 -5.01 -5.54 -16.69
CA LEU A 267 -4.79 -4.15 -16.28
C LEU A 267 -5.72 -3.71 -15.14
N ALA A 268 -6.96 -4.20 -15.11
CA ALA A 268 -7.92 -3.91 -14.04
C ALA A 268 -7.48 -4.51 -12.70
N ASP A 269 -6.91 -5.72 -12.69
CA ASP A 269 -6.43 -6.37 -11.48
C ASP A 269 -5.15 -5.68 -10.97
N TYR A 270 -4.24 -5.30 -11.88
CA TYR A 270 -3.07 -4.50 -11.53
C TYR A 270 -3.45 -3.13 -10.94
N ARG A 271 -4.44 -2.46 -11.53
CA ARG A 271 -4.99 -1.20 -11.01
C ARG A 271 -5.53 -1.36 -9.59
N ALA A 272 -6.25 -2.45 -9.31
CA ALA A 272 -6.74 -2.75 -7.96
C ALA A 272 -5.60 -2.94 -6.95
N ALA A 273 -4.47 -3.53 -7.34
CA ALA A 273 -3.27 -3.57 -6.50
C ALA A 273 -2.72 -2.17 -6.22
N ILE A 274 -2.57 -1.32 -7.25
CA ILE A 274 -2.09 0.05 -7.08
C ILE A 274 -3.00 0.85 -6.14
N ASP A 275 -4.32 0.76 -6.31
CA ASP A 275 -5.29 1.45 -5.45
C ASP A 275 -5.19 0.97 -3.98
N THR A 276 -5.03 -0.33 -3.78
CA THR A 276 -4.83 -0.93 -2.44
C THR A 276 -3.54 -0.43 -1.78
N MET A 277 -2.45 -0.32 -2.55
CA MET A 277 -1.16 0.16 -2.07
C MET A 277 -1.15 1.66 -1.76
N ARG A 278 -2.02 2.45 -2.41
CA ARG A 278 -2.19 3.89 -2.17
C ARG A 278 -3.14 4.22 -1.00
N GLN A 279 -3.91 3.25 -0.50
CA GLN A 279 -4.83 3.45 0.61
C GLN A 279 -4.09 3.54 1.94
N LEU A 280 -4.23 4.64 2.68
CA LEU A 280 -3.65 4.77 4.02
C LEU A 280 -4.30 3.80 5.03
N ASN A 281 -3.53 3.35 6.02
CA ASN A 281 -4.04 2.58 7.17
C ASN A 281 -4.65 3.47 8.29
N ARG A 282 -4.84 4.78 8.04
CA ARG A 282 -5.32 5.77 9.02
C ARG A 282 -6.63 5.37 9.69
N LEU A 283 -7.67 5.10 8.90
CA LEU A 283 -8.98 4.76 9.43
C LEU A 283 -8.95 3.39 10.14
N GLY A 284 -8.10 2.47 9.68
CA GLY A 284 -7.81 1.22 10.39
C GLY A 284 -7.25 1.46 11.79
N ALA A 285 -6.26 2.35 11.94
CA ALA A 285 -5.71 2.74 13.24
C ALA A 285 -6.76 3.39 14.17
N GLU A 286 -7.59 4.29 13.63
CA GLU A 286 -8.68 4.90 14.39
C GLU A 286 -9.70 3.85 14.90
N ILE A 287 -10.01 2.85 14.07
CA ILE A 287 -10.88 1.73 14.45
C ILE A 287 -10.21 0.85 15.50
N MET A 288 -8.92 0.53 15.36
CA MET A 288 -8.18 -0.20 16.39
C MET A 288 -8.22 0.51 17.74
N GLN A 289 -8.00 1.83 17.74
CA GLN A 289 -8.10 2.67 18.94
C GLN A 289 -9.52 2.67 19.53
N LYS A 290 -10.56 2.77 18.69
CA LYS A 290 -11.97 2.76 19.10
C LYS A 290 -12.35 1.49 19.86
N TYR A 291 -11.88 0.33 19.41
CA TYR A 291 -12.20 -0.98 20.00
C TYR A 291 -11.14 -1.49 20.98
N ASN A 292 -10.13 -0.68 21.31
CA ASN A 292 -9.06 -1.04 22.24
C ASN A 292 -8.36 -2.35 21.81
N VAL A 293 -8.07 -2.47 20.51
CA VAL A 293 -7.13 -3.48 19.99
C VAL A 293 -5.77 -3.21 20.61
N ARG A 294 -5.13 -4.25 21.14
CA ARG A 294 -3.84 -4.13 21.85
C ARG A 294 -2.66 -4.67 21.06
N ALA A 295 -2.90 -5.60 20.15
CA ALA A 295 -1.90 -6.11 19.25
C ALA A 295 -2.33 -6.04 17.80
N ALA A 296 -1.43 -5.52 16.99
CA ALA A 296 -1.54 -5.48 15.54
C ALA A 296 -0.13 -5.36 14.94
N THR A 297 -0.07 -5.52 13.63
CA THR A 297 1.05 -5.16 12.77
C THR A 297 0.49 -4.83 11.40
N ASP A 298 1.26 -4.20 10.53
CA ASP A 298 0.91 -4.15 9.11
C ASP A 298 1.56 -5.30 8.32
N ILE A 299 0.94 -5.67 7.20
CA ILE A 299 1.46 -6.74 6.34
C ILE A 299 2.25 -6.08 5.22
N THR A 300 3.58 -6.22 5.26
CA THR A 300 4.46 -5.71 4.21
C THR A 300 5.34 -6.81 3.59
N GLY A 301 6.66 -6.59 3.52
CA GLY A 301 7.60 -7.37 2.70
C GLY A 301 7.74 -8.83 3.10
N PHE A 302 7.46 -9.18 4.36
CA PHE A 302 7.55 -10.56 4.84
C PHE A 302 6.29 -11.41 4.59
N GLY A 303 5.27 -10.80 3.98
CA GLY A 303 3.98 -11.45 3.74
C GLY A 303 3.22 -11.73 5.04
N LEU A 304 2.00 -12.26 4.90
CA LEU A 304 1.12 -12.48 6.05
C LEU A 304 1.77 -13.40 7.09
N LEU A 305 2.39 -14.52 6.67
CA LEU A 305 2.98 -15.46 7.62
C LEU A 305 4.21 -14.88 8.34
N GLY A 306 5.04 -14.10 7.67
CA GLY A 306 6.21 -13.50 8.31
C GLY A 306 5.82 -12.50 9.41
N HIS A 307 4.84 -11.63 9.14
CA HIS A 307 4.34 -10.68 10.14
C HIS A 307 3.52 -11.36 11.24
N ALA A 308 2.72 -12.39 10.91
CA ALA A 308 2.04 -13.20 11.91
C ALA A 308 3.02 -13.92 12.84
N LEU A 309 4.16 -14.38 12.33
CA LEU A 309 5.22 -15.00 13.13
C LEU A 309 5.81 -14.02 14.15
N ASN A 310 5.94 -12.74 13.79
CA ASN A 310 6.41 -11.71 14.74
C ASN A 310 5.44 -11.56 15.92
N ILE A 311 4.13 -11.46 15.67
CA ILE A 311 3.12 -11.44 16.74
C ILE A 311 3.17 -12.72 17.57
N ALA A 312 3.19 -13.89 16.93
CA ALA A 312 3.23 -15.19 17.61
C ALA A 312 4.41 -15.28 18.59
N ASN A 313 5.60 -14.90 18.13
CA ASN A 313 6.82 -14.93 18.94
C ASN A 313 6.80 -13.88 20.05
N ALA A 314 6.37 -12.65 19.75
CA ALA A 314 6.40 -11.55 20.70
C ALA A 314 5.35 -11.71 21.82
N SER A 315 4.19 -12.28 21.51
CA SER A 315 3.14 -12.60 22.48
C SER A 315 3.24 -14.01 23.10
N CYS A 316 4.19 -14.84 22.65
CA CYS A 316 4.31 -16.24 23.08
C CYS A 316 3.03 -17.06 22.84
N LEU A 317 2.42 -16.92 21.66
CA LEU A 317 1.16 -17.57 21.26
C LEU A 317 1.30 -18.34 19.94
N GLN A 318 0.28 -19.14 19.63
CA GLN A 318 0.02 -19.61 18.27
C GLN A 318 -0.89 -18.64 17.54
N LEU A 319 -0.60 -18.37 16.26
CA LEU A 319 -1.59 -17.80 15.35
C LEU A 319 -2.11 -18.89 14.40
N ARG A 320 -3.42 -19.13 14.45
CA ARG A 320 -4.13 -20.12 13.63
C ARG A 320 -4.85 -19.41 12.50
N ILE A 321 -4.41 -19.60 11.26
CA ILE A 321 -4.93 -18.90 10.07
C ILE A 321 -5.73 -19.88 9.21
N GLU A 322 -6.97 -19.51 8.89
CA GLU A 322 -7.81 -20.25 7.96
C GLU A 322 -7.57 -19.74 6.53
N ALA A 323 -6.75 -20.47 5.77
CA ALA A 323 -6.17 -20.02 4.50
C ALA A 323 -7.24 -19.58 3.48
N ARG A 324 -8.39 -20.25 3.47
CA ARG A 324 -9.50 -19.97 2.54
C ARG A 324 -10.30 -18.72 2.89
N LYS A 325 -10.20 -18.21 4.12
CA LYS A 325 -10.85 -16.96 4.55
C LYS A 325 -9.99 -15.73 4.27
N VAL A 326 -8.72 -15.89 3.92
CA VAL A 326 -7.82 -14.78 3.64
C VAL A 326 -8.28 -14.07 2.36
N PRO A 327 -8.62 -12.77 2.44
CA PRO A 327 -9.07 -12.01 1.27
C PRO A 327 -7.92 -11.84 0.28
N LEU A 328 -8.21 -12.04 -1.01
CA LEU A 328 -7.24 -11.92 -2.10
C LEU A 328 -7.70 -10.86 -3.11
N LEU A 329 -6.74 -10.18 -3.73
CA LEU A 329 -7.02 -9.30 -4.87
C LEU A 329 -7.52 -10.12 -6.07
N PRO A 330 -8.31 -9.51 -6.97
CA PRO A 330 -8.79 -10.19 -8.17
C PRO A 330 -7.62 -10.63 -9.06
N GLY A 331 -7.81 -11.71 -9.82
CA GLY A 331 -6.82 -12.25 -10.77
C GLY A 331 -5.61 -12.98 -10.14
N VAL A 332 -5.32 -12.74 -8.86
CA VAL A 332 -4.15 -13.28 -8.15
C VAL A 332 -4.06 -14.81 -8.22
N HIS A 333 -5.16 -15.52 -7.95
CA HIS A 333 -5.15 -16.98 -7.97
C HIS A 333 -4.76 -17.53 -9.35
N LYS A 334 -5.26 -16.92 -10.43
CA LYS A 334 -4.91 -17.32 -11.80
C LYS A 334 -3.40 -17.16 -12.05
N LEU A 335 -2.82 -16.04 -11.62
CA LEU A 335 -1.40 -15.75 -11.78
C LEU A 335 -0.52 -16.73 -11.01
N VAL A 336 -0.88 -17.07 -9.77
CA VAL A 336 -0.12 -18.06 -8.99
C VAL A 336 -0.19 -19.46 -9.62
N VAL A 337 -1.34 -19.87 -10.13
CA VAL A 337 -1.47 -21.14 -10.87
C VAL A 337 -0.60 -21.17 -12.13
N LEU A 338 -0.41 -20.02 -12.79
CA LEU A 338 0.50 -19.86 -13.93
C LEU A 338 1.98 -19.82 -13.51
N GLY A 339 2.29 -19.82 -12.20
CA GLY A 339 3.65 -19.75 -11.68
C GLY A 339 4.19 -18.33 -11.52
N CYS A 340 3.35 -17.30 -11.60
CA CYS A 340 3.73 -15.90 -11.40
C CYS A 340 3.91 -15.60 -9.90
N ILE A 341 4.94 -16.16 -9.29
CA ILE A 341 5.21 -16.05 -7.86
C ILE A 341 6.50 -15.24 -7.67
N PRO A 342 6.47 -14.09 -6.98
CA PRO A 342 7.68 -13.30 -6.79
C PRO A 342 8.69 -14.06 -5.94
N GLY A 343 9.98 -13.91 -6.25
CA GLY A 343 11.07 -14.56 -5.52
C GLY A 343 11.05 -14.29 -4.00
N GLY A 344 10.51 -13.14 -3.57
CA GLY A 344 10.33 -12.82 -2.15
C GLY A 344 9.40 -13.78 -1.42
N ALA A 345 8.39 -14.36 -2.08
CA ALA A 345 7.49 -15.32 -1.45
C ALA A 345 8.22 -16.60 -1.03
N PHE A 346 9.17 -17.07 -1.84
CA PHE A 346 10.01 -18.22 -1.50
C PHE A 346 10.93 -17.91 -0.31
N ARG A 347 11.55 -16.73 -0.30
CA ARG A 347 12.36 -16.28 0.84
C ARG A 347 11.55 -16.17 2.13
N ASN A 348 10.30 -15.71 2.03
CA ASN A 348 9.39 -15.61 3.17
C ASN A 348 8.95 -16.99 3.66
N LEU A 349 8.71 -17.95 2.75
CA LEU A 349 8.43 -19.34 3.10
C LEU A 349 9.63 -19.98 3.83
N ASP A 350 10.85 -19.78 3.32
CA ASP A 350 12.08 -20.25 3.97
C ASP A 350 12.26 -19.62 5.37
N TYR A 351 11.94 -18.32 5.50
CA TYR A 351 12.02 -17.60 6.77
C TYR A 351 11.07 -18.16 7.84
N VAL A 352 9.81 -18.42 7.50
CA VAL A 352 8.84 -19.00 8.46
C VAL A 352 9.14 -20.48 8.74
N GLY A 353 9.73 -21.19 7.77
CA GLY A 353 10.38 -22.49 7.96
C GLY A 353 9.58 -23.47 8.82
N SER A 354 10.21 -24.01 9.86
CA SER A 354 9.60 -24.96 10.80
C SER A 354 8.69 -24.31 11.85
N SER A 355 8.58 -22.99 11.87
CA SER A 355 7.68 -22.27 12.78
C SER A 355 6.22 -22.31 12.32
N VAL A 356 5.95 -22.77 11.10
CA VAL A 356 4.59 -22.96 10.56
C VAL A 356 4.27 -24.42 10.28
N GLU A 357 3.08 -24.85 10.67
CA GLU A 357 2.47 -26.09 10.25
C GLU A 357 1.32 -25.80 9.28
N PHE A 358 1.34 -26.45 8.12
CA PHE A 358 0.26 -26.38 7.13
C PHE A 358 -0.55 -27.67 7.16
N ALA A 359 -1.87 -27.56 7.25
CA ALA A 359 -2.75 -28.70 7.09
C ALA A 359 -2.59 -29.33 5.69
N PRO A 360 -2.78 -30.66 5.55
CA PRO A 360 -2.54 -31.36 4.29
C PRO A 360 -3.35 -30.86 3.10
N ASP A 361 -4.51 -30.26 3.34
CA ASP A 361 -5.47 -29.79 2.35
C ASP A 361 -5.31 -28.30 1.98
N VAL A 362 -4.32 -27.61 2.56
CA VAL A 362 -3.93 -26.24 2.14
C VAL A 362 -3.17 -26.34 0.80
N PRO A 363 -3.73 -25.81 -0.31
CA PRO A 363 -3.08 -25.86 -1.62
C PRO A 363 -1.79 -25.05 -1.64
N TYR A 364 -0.84 -25.45 -2.48
CA TYR A 364 0.46 -24.78 -2.61
C TYR A 364 0.31 -23.31 -2.98
N GLU A 365 -0.66 -22.99 -3.83
CA GLU A 365 -0.98 -21.64 -4.28
C GLU A 365 -1.34 -20.73 -3.10
N LEU A 366 -2.17 -21.24 -2.17
CA LEU A 366 -2.51 -20.49 -0.96
C LEU A 366 -1.29 -20.34 -0.05
N LYS A 367 -0.44 -21.38 0.10
CA LYS A 367 0.80 -21.25 0.89
C LYS A 367 1.67 -20.11 0.37
N MET A 368 1.87 -20.05 -0.95
CA MET A 368 2.68 -19.01 -1.59
C MET A 368 2.04 -17.63 -1.50
N LEU A 369 0.72 -17.54 -1.53
CA LEU A 369 0.00 -16.27 -1.34
C LEU A 369 0.10 -15.73 0.08
N LEU A 370 0.08 -16.60 1.09
CA LEU A 370 0.29 -16.19 2.48
C LEU A 370 1.73 -15.71 2.72
N CYS A 371 2.68 -16.14 1.88
CA CYS A 371 4.07 -15.70 1.87
C CYS A 371 4.34 -14.53 0.90
N ASP A 372 3.39 -14.13 0.07
CA ASP A 372 3.58 -13.07 -0.94
C ASP A 372 3.97 -11.74 -0.26
N PRO A 373 5.09 -11.11 -0.64
CA PRO A 373 5.44 -9.78 -0.16
C PRO A 373 4.35 -8.78 -0.53
N GLN A 374 3.79 -8.11 0.47
CA GLN A 374 2.87 -7.01 0.24
C GLN A 374 3.66 -5.70 0.27
N THR A 375 3.51 -4.85 -0.74
CA THR A 375 3.98 -3.46 -0.61
C THR A 375 2.81 -2.66 -0.10
N SER A 376 2.96 -1.88 0.98
CA SER A 376 1.88 -1.05 1.54
C SER A 376 0.56 -1.82 1.80
N GLY A 377 0.67 -2.98 2.47
CA GLY A 377 -0.49 -3.82 2.76
C GLY A 377 -1.38 -3.26 3.87
N GLY A 378 -2.27 -4.13 4.37
CA GLY A 378 -3.22 -3.78 5.44
C GLY A 378 -2.70 -4.13 6.81
N LEU A 379 -3.42 -3.67 7.83
CA LEU A 379 -3.26 -4.11 9.21
C LEU A 379 -3.78 -5.53 9.42
N LEU A 380 -3.04 -6.32 10.21
CA LEU A 380 -3.45 -7.56 10.86
C LEU A 380 -3.69 -7.26 12.35
N MET A 381 -4.95 -7.38 12.78
CA MET A 381 -5.39 -7.00 14.12
C MET A 381 -5.71 -8.24 14.96
N CYS A 382 -5.28 -8.28 16.22
CA CYS A 382 -5.75 -9.24 17.23
C CYS A 382 -6.90 -8.58 18.01
N ALA A 383 -8.12 -8.99 17.72
CA ALA A 383 -9.32 -8.37 18.27
C ALA A 383 -10.10 -9.32 19.18
N LYS A 384 -10.67 -8.80 20.25
CA LYS A 384 -11.56 -9.59 21.11
C LYS A 384 -12.79 -10.11 20.33
N PRO A 385 -13.22 -11.36 20.55
CA PRO A 385 -14.34 -11.97 19.81
C PRO A 385 -15.64 -11.14 19.83
N GLU A 386 -15.94 -10.48 20.94
CA GLU A 386 -17.13 -9.65 21.11
C GLU A 386 -17.14 -8.39 20.22
N HIS A 387 -15.98 -7.97 19.70
CA HIS A 387 -15.85 -6.78 18.86
C HIS A 387 -15.65 -7.10 17.37
N THR A 388 -15.35 -8.35 17.01
CA THR A 388 -14.96 -8.75 15.65
C THR A 388 -15.93 -8.26 14.57
N GLN A 389 -17.22 -8.51 14.72
CA GLN A 389 -18.21 -8.13 13.69
C GLN A 389 -18.36 -6.61 13.56
N ALA A 390 -18.26 -5.88 14.67
CA ALA A 390 -18.34 -4.43 14.66
C ALA A 390 -17.10 -3.81 14.01
N ILE A 391 -15.91 -4.33 14.31
CA ILE A 391 -14.64 -3.92 13.67
C ILE A 391 -14.70 -4.14 12.16
N ILE A 392 -15.09 -5.34 11.70
CA ILE A 392 -15.17 -5.65 10.26
C ILE A 392 -16.17 -4.75 9.56
N LYS A 393 -17.33 -4.49 10.18
CA LYS A 393 -18.33 -3.58 9.63
C LYS A 393 -17.77 -2.16 9.50
N ASP A 394 -17.18 -1.62 10.56
CA ASP A 394 -16.61 -0.27 10.55
C ASP A 394 -15.46 -0.14 9.55
N LEU A 395 -14.63 -1.18 9.40
CA LEU A 395 -13.57 -1.22 8.38
C LEU A 395 -14.16 -1.14 6.97
N ARG A 396 -15.20 -1.95 6.68
CA ARG A 396 -15.85 -1.93 5.37
C ARG A 396 -16.51 -0.60 5.07
N ASP A 397 -17.21 -0.02 6.05
CA ASP A 397 -17.83 1.31 5.93
C ASP A 397 -16.77 2.41 5.73
N ALA A 398 -15.56 2.22 6.26
CA ALA A 398 -14.39 3.10 6.07
C ALA A 398 -13.64 2.87 4.74
N GLY A 399 -14.10 1.96 3.87
CA GLY A 399 -13.50 1.69 2.57
C GLY A 399 -12.51 0.51 2.53
N TYR A 400 -12.34 -0.24 3.61
CA TYR A 400 -11.61 -1.51 3.62
C TYR A 400 -12.56 -2.65 3.23
N ALA A 401 -13.02 -2.64 1.97
CA ALA A 401 -14.11 -3.49 1.48
C ALA A 401 -13.87 -5.00 1.69
N ASN A 402 -12.61 -5.44 1.65
CA ASN A 402 -12.22 -6.84 1.81
C ASN A 402 -11.85 -7.22 3.25
N ALA A 403 -12.07 -6.35 4.24
CA ALA A 403 -11.76 -6.68 5.63
C ALA A 403 -12.47 -7.97 6.06
N ALA A 404 -11.72 -8.88 6.69
CA ALA A 404 -12.19 -10.21 7.04
C ALA A 404 -11.52 -10.77 8.30
N ALA A 405 -12.28 -11.59 9.04
CA ALA A 405 -11.71 -12.46 10.05
C ALA A 405 -11.06 -13.66 9.36
N ILE A 406 -9.77 -13.90 9.63
CA ILE A 406 -8.95 -14.89 8.94
C ILE A 406 -8.43 -16.00 9.86
N GLY A 407 -8.76 -15.97 11.15
CA GLY A 407 -8.18 -16.90 12.11
C GLY A 407 -8.32 -16.43 13.55
N GLU A 408 -7.52 -17.02 14.43
CA GLU A 408 -7.53 -16.76 15.86
C GLU A 408 -6.15 -16.98 16.50
N THR A 409 -5.96 -16.44 17.71
CA THR A 409 -4.81 -16.74 18.56
C THR A 409 -5.11 -17.91 19.50
N ALA A 410 -4.12 -18.75 19.79
CA ALA A 410 -4.25 -19.86 20.74
C ALA A 410 -3.05 -19.91 21.70
N ALA A 411 -3.26 -20.50 22.88
CA ALA A 411 -2.26 -20.50 23.97
C ALA A 411 -1.04 -21.42 23.73
N SER A 412 -0.99 -22.21 22.66
CA SER A 412 0.04 -23.23 22.42
C SER A 412 1.12 -22.75 21.44
N PRO A 413 2.23 -22.13 21.87
CA PRO A 413 3.16 -21.42 20.98
C PRO A 413 3.93 -22.29 19.97
N HIS A 414 3.73 -23.61 19.95
CA HIS A 414 4.41 -24.52 19.06
C HIS A 414 3.44 -25.45 18.30
N PRO A 415 3.50 -25.46 16.95
CA PRO A 415 4.21 -24.49 16.09
C PRO A 415 3.67 -23.06 16.31
N ALA A 416 4.48 -22.03 16.04
CA ALA A 416 4.06 -20.63 16.25
C ALA A 416 2.91 -20.24 15.32
N LEU A 417 2.85 -20.85 14.13
CA LEU A 417 1.78 -20.67 13.17
C LEU A 417 1.15 -22.02 12.82
N ALA A 418 -0.17 -22.05 12.71
CA ALA A 418 -0.92 -23.16 12.14
C ALA A 418 -1.82 -22.65 11.03
N VAL A 419 -1.69 -23.18 9.82
CA VAL A 419 -2.48 -22.78 8.65
C VAL A 419 -3.37 -23.96 8.24
N TYR A 420 -4.68 -23.75 8.21
CA TYR A 420 -5.67 -24.79 7.90
C TYR A 420 -6.71 -24.35 6.85
#